data_AF-A0A3A4VB40-F1
#
_entry.id   AF-A0A3A4VB40-F1
#
_cell.length_a   1.000
_cell.length_b   1.000
_cell.length_c   1.000
_cell.angle_alpha   90.00
_cell.angle_beta   90.00
_cell.angle_gamma   90.00
#
_symmetry.space_group_name_H-M   'P 1'
#
loop_
_entity.id
_entity.type
_entity.pdbx_description
1 polymer ?
#
loop_
_entity_poly.entity_id
_entity_poly.type
_entity_poly.pdbx_seq_one_letter_code
_entity_poly.pdbx_strand_id
1 'polypeptide(L)'
;MTDVDVAALAKLARLEVSKEELATLEKEIPSILAFVETIQKAAGESEHEGDGLRNVMRADENPHESGVYTETLLSAAPEREGDRIAVKQVISRRKS
;
A
#
# COMPACT_ATOMS: atom_id res chain seq x y z
N MET A 1 -2.71 26.65 -8.56
CA MET A 1 -1.95 25.41 -8.82
C MET A 1 -1.53 24.90 -7.46
N THR A 2 -2.12 23.81 -7.00
CA THR A 2 -1.67 23.13 -5.79
C THR A 2 -0.27 22.63 -6.06
N ASP A 3 0.70 23.08 -5.26
CA ASP A 3 2.06 22.59 -5.34
C ASP A 3 2.05 21.15 -4.84
N VAL A 4 2.17 20.18 -5.76
CA VAL A 4 2.09 18.76 -5.42
C VAL A 4 3.50 18.31 -5.05
N ASP A 5 3.71 18.03 -3.77
CA ASP A 5 4.96 17.48 -3.28
C ASP A 5 5.09 16.00 -3.67
N VAL A 6 5.64 15.76 -4.86
CA VAL A 6 5.87 14.42 -5.43
C VAL A 6 6.84 13.61 -4.57
N ALA A 7 7.82 14.25 -3.93
CA ALA A 7 8.79 13.58 -3.07
C ALA A 7 8.12 13.04 -1.80
N ALA A 8 7.23 13.81 -1.19
CA ALA A 8 6.45 13.36 -0.04
C ALA A 8 5.53 12.18 -0.40
N LEU A 9 4.88 12.22 -1.57
CA LEU A 9 4.03 11.13 -2.05
C LEU A 9 4.83 9.85 -2.31
N ALA A 10 5.98 9.94 -2.95
CA ALA A 10 6.87 8.80 -3.17
C ALA A 10 7.30 8.16 -1.84
N LYS A 11 7.63 8.99 -0.84
CA LYS A 11 7.98 8.52 0.51
C LYS A 11 6.83 7.80 1.20
N LEU A 12 5.59 8.31 1.09
CA LEU A 12 4.41 7.66 1.65
C LEU A 12 4.15 6.30 1.00
N ALA A 13 4.38 6.20 -0.32
CA ALA A 13 4.25 4.97 -1.08
C ALA A 13 5.43 3.99 -0.89
N ARG A 14 6.46 4.37 -0.12
CA ARG A 14 7.72 3.61 0.06
C ARG A 14 8.45 3.34 -1.25
N LEU A 15 8.38 4.28 -2.19
CA LEU A 15 9.09 4.22 -3.46
C LEU A 15 10.41 4.99 -3.37
N GLU A 16 11.48 4.36 -3.82
CA GLU A 16 12.75 5.03 -4.09
C GLU A 16 12.71 5.57 -5.52
N VAL A 17 12.88 6.88 -5.67
CA VAL A 17 12.74 7.58 -6.95
C VAL A 17 14.03 8.38 -7.17
N SER A 18 14.65 8.20 -8.34
CA SER A 18 15.84 8.96 -8.72
C SER A 18 15.50 10.44 -8.96
N LYS A 19 16.51 11.32 -9.01
CA LYS A 19 16.27 12.75 -9.24
C LYS A 19 15.71 13.02 -10.64
N GLU A 20 16.14 12.21 -11.61
CA GLU A 20 15.72 12.26 -13.01
C GLU A 20 14.24 11.87 -13.15
N GLU A 21 13.82 10.79 -12.48
CA GLU A 21 12.42 10.37 -12.45
C GLU A 21 11.55 11.37 -11.70
N LEU A 22 12.04 11.92 -10.59
CA LEU A 22 11.32 12.93 -9.82
C LEU A 22 10.98 14.16 -10.68
N ALA A 23 11.96 14.68 -11.43
CA ALA A 23 11.77 15.83 -12.33
C ALA A 23 10.78 15.55 -13.48
N THR A 24 10.58 14.27 -13.82
CA THR A 24 9.61 13.84 -14.82
C THR A 24 8.21 13.74 -14.20
N LEU A 25 8.10 13.11 -13.02
CA LEU A 25 6.86 12.96 -12.27
C LEU A 25 6.28 14.31 -11.80
N GLU A 26 7.13 15.27 -11.46
CA GLU A 26 6.74 16.65 -11.14
C GLU A 26 6.01 17.34 -12.30
N LYS A 27 6.23 16.91 -13.55
CA LYS A 27 5.52 17.42 -14.74
C LYS A 27 4.29 16.59 -15.06
N GLU A 28 4.39 15.26 -14.94
CA GLU A 28 3.33 14.34 -15.34
C GLU A 28 2.16 14.33 -14.35
N ILE A 29 2.42 14.31 -13.04
CA ILE A 29 1.38 14.24 -12.00
C ILE A 29 0.39 15.42 -12.10
N PRO A 30 0.82 16.69 -12.26
CA PRO A 30 -0.11 17.79 -12.47
C PRO A 30 -0.97 17.65 -13.74
N SER A 31 -0.42 17.08 -14.82
CA SER A 31 -1.18 16.86 -16.06
C SER A 31 -2.26 15.78 -15.90
N ILE A 32 -1.96 14.72 -15.14
CA ILE A 32 -2.91 13.68 -14.78
C ILE A 32 -4.04 14.28 -13.92
N LEU A 33 -3.69 15.09 -12.92
CA LEU A 33 -4.69 15.76 -12.08
C LEU A 33 -5.60 16.69 -12.88
N ALA A 34 -5.05 17.48 -13.81
CA ALA A 34 -5.84 18.33 -14.70
C ALA A 34 -6.82 17.53 -15.58
N PHE A 35 -6.40 16.34 -16.03
CA PHE A 35 -7.28 15.44 -16.76
C PHE A 35 -8.40 14.90 -15.88
N VAL A 36 -8.09 14.47 -14.65
CA VAL A 36 -9.09 13.99 -13.68
C VAL A 36 -10.09 15.10 -13.31
N GLU A 37 -9.63 16.35 -13.12
CA GLU A 37 -10.51 17.51 -12.90
C GLU A 37 -11.49 17.72 -14.06
N THR A 38 -11.07 17.43 -15.29
CA THR A 38 -11.94 17.53 -16.48
C THR A 38 -13.05 16.47 -16.43
N ILE A 39 -12.73 15.24 -15.99
CA ILE A 39 -13.72 14.18 -15.79
C ILE A 39 -14.69 14.55 -14.67
N GLN A 40 -14.20 15.09 -13.55
CA GLN A 40 -15.03 15.51 -12.42
C GLN A 40 -16.06 16.58 -12.80
N LYS A 41 -15.75 17.47 -13.76
CA LYS A 41 -16.71 18.46 -14.26
C LYS A 41 -17.86 17.86 -15.06
N ALA A 42 -17.64 16.69 -15.66
CA ALA A 42 -18.65 15.98 -16.46
C ALA A 42 -19.41 14.92 -15.65
N ALA A 43 -18.80 14.39 -14.59
CA ALA A 43 -19.42 13.41 -13.70
C ALA A 43 -20.35 14.08 -12.67
N GLY A 44 -21.56 13.56 -12.52
CA GLY A 44 -22.46 13.93 -11.42
C GLY A 44 -22.04 13.25 -10.10
N GLU A 45 -22.66 13.66 -9.00
CA GLU A 45 -22.53 12.96 -7.72
C GLU A 45 -23.07 11.52 -7.89
N SER A 46 -22.15 10.55 -7.86
CA SER A 46 -22.50 9.14 -7.77
C SER A 46 -22.42 8.76 -6.30
N GLU A 47 -23.58 8.55 -5.68
CA GLU A 47 -23.62 7.90 -4.39
C GLU A 47 -23.05 6.49 -4.57
N HIS A 48 -22.11 6.11 -3.69
CA HIS A 48 -21.75 4.72 -3.55
C HIS A 48 -22.98 3.98 -3.00
N GLU A 49 -23.80 3.43 -3.90
CA GLU A 49 -24.76 2.39 -3.54
C GLU A 49 -23.96 1.20 -3.04
N GLY A 50 -23.76 1.12 -1.72
CA GLY A 50 -23.22 -0.07 -1.11
C GLY A 50 -24.13 -1.26 -1.42
N ASP A 51 -23.56 -2.46 -1.49
CA ASP A 51 -24.25 -3.72 -1.84
C ASP A 51 -25.41 -4.12 -0.89
N GLY A 52 -25.87 -3.22 -0.01
CA GLY A 52 -26.92 -3.48 0.98
C GLY A 52 -26.47 -4.39 2.14
N LEU A 53 -25.21 -4.81 2.14
CA LEU A 53 -24.65 -5.71 3.14
C LEU A 53 -24.55 -5.03 4.51
N ARG A 54 -24.95 -5.76 5.55
CA ARG A 54 -24.86 -5.33 6.95
C ARG A 54 -24.20 -6.42 7.77
N ASN A 55 -23.11 -6.08 8.46
CA ASN A 55 -22.46 -6.94 9.45
C ASN A 55 -22.22 -8.38 8.95
N VAL A 56 -21.55 -8.50 7.80
CA VAL A 56 -21.16 -9.81 7.26
C VAL A 56 -20.02 -10.36 8.13
N MET A 57 -20.37 -11.25 9.05
CA MET A 57 -19.45 -11.86 9.99
C MET A 57 -19.20 -13.32 9.63
N ARG A 58 -18.01 -13.82 10.00
CA ARG A 58 -17.64 -15.24 9.93
C ARG A 58 -17.91 -15.90 11.29
N ALA A 59 -18.44 -17.12 11.30
CA ALA A 59 -18.52 -17.93 12.51
C ALA A 59 -17.13 -18.31 13.03
N ASP A 60 -16.92 -18.29 14.34
CA ASP A 60 -15.62 -18.62 14.95
C ASP A 60 -15.44 -20.12 15.13
N GLU A 61 -15.43 -20.85 14.02
CA GLU A 61 -15.36 -22.31 14.00
C GLU A 61 -14.28 -22.79 13.03
N ASN A 62 -13.77 -24.00 13.26
CA ASN A 62 -12.87 -24.75 12.39
C ASN A 62 -11.57 -24.00 11.99
N PRO A 63 -10.74 -23.53 12.95
CA PRO A 63 -9.42 -23.01 12.60
C PRO A 63 -8.52 -24.12 12.05
N HIS A 64 -7.61 -23.78 11.14
CA HIS A 64 -6.55 -24.69 10.74
C HIS A 64 -5.64 -25.00 11.93
N GLU A 65 -5.13 -26.24 12.00
CA GLU A 65 -4.14 -26.59 13.01
C GLU A 65 -2.88 -25.71 12.87
N SER A 66 -2.27 -25.39 14.00
CA SER A 66 -1.09 -24.54 14.03
C SER A 66 0.06 -25.18 13.26
N GLY A 67 0.66 -24.42 12.35
CA GLY A 67 1.84 -24.86 11.61
C GLY A 67 1.57 -25.64 10.32
N VAL A 68 0.32 -25.98 10.01
CA VAL A 68 -0.05 -26.78 8.82
C VAL A 68 0.50 -26.21 7.51
N TYR A 69 0.61 -24.88 7.42
CA TYR A 69 1.09 -24.20 6.21
C TYR A 69 2.43 -23.47 6.40
N THR A 70 3.15 -23.69 7.49
CA THR A 70 4.39 -22.94 7.79
C THR A 70 5.40 -23.05 6.67
N GLU A 71 5.72 -24.26 6.20
CA GLU A 71 6.70 -24.44 5.12
C GLU A 71 6.23 -23.85 3.79
N THR A 72 4.95 -24.00 3.43
CA THR A 72 4.38 -23.41 2.22
C THR A 72 4.50 -21.88 2.25
N LEU A 73 4.15 -21.25 3.37
CA LEU A 73 4.23 -19.79 3.53
C LEU A 73 5.68 -19.29 3.53
N LEU A 74 6.58 -19.98 4.23
CA LEU A 74 7.99 -19.59 4.33
C LEU A 74 8.77 -19.85 3.05
N SER A 75 8.34 -20.78 2.20
CA SER A 75 8.95 -20.99 0.88
C SER A 75 8.82 -19.78 -0.05
N ALA A 76 7.84 -18.91 0.19
CA ALA A 76 7.65 -17.66 -0.54
C ALA A 76 8.43 -16.48 0.07
N ALA A 77 9.04 -16.65 1.24
CA ALA A 77 9.81 -15.60 1.90
C ALA A 77 11.19 -15.46 1.23
N PRO A 78 11.66 -14.23 0.95
CA PRO A 78 12.99 -14.02 0.37
C PRO A 78 14.14 -14.55 1.25
N GLU A 79 14.00 -14.47 2.57
CA GLU A 79 14.99 -14.93 3.54
C GLU A 79 14.27 -15.43 4.81
N ARG A 80 14.78 -16.51 5.43
CA ARG A 80 14.20 -17.09 6.64
C ARG A 80 15.27 -17.57 7.63
N GLU A 81 14.91 -17.56 8.90
CA GLU A 81 15.67 -18.16 9.99
C GLU A 81 14.76 -19.11 10.78
N GLY A 82 14.91 -20.42 10.56
CA GLY A 82 13.97 -21.42 11.07
C GLY A 82 12.54 -21.17 10.57
N ASP A 83 11.61 -20.98 11.52
CA ASP A 83 10.19 -20.74 11.27
C ASP A 83 9.83 -19.23 11.23
N ARG A 84 10.78 -18.36 10.88
CA ARG A 84 10.61 -16.90 10.89
C ARG A 84 11.11 -16.27 9.60
N ILE A 85 10.44 -15.21 9.15
CA ILE A 85 10.92 -14.36 8.05
C ILE A 85 12.05 -13.47 8.59
N ALA A 86 13.20 -13.53 7.94
CA ALA A 86 14.36 -12.73 8.33
C ALA A 86 14.27 -11.33 7.69
N VAL A 87 14.48 -10.30 8.50
CA VAL A 87 14.53 -8.90 8.05
C VAL A 87 15.67 -8.16 8.74
N LYS A 88 16.23 -7.15 8.08
CA LYS A 88 17.22 -6.26 8.69
C LYS A 88 16.56 -5.45 9.80
N GLN A 89 17.18 -5.42 10.98
CA GLN A 89 16.71 -4.58 12.08
C GLN A 89 16.86 -3.10 11.71
N VAL A 90 15.73 -2.38 11.62
CA VAL A 90 15.69 -0.98 11.18
C VAL A 90 15.69 0.02 12.34
N ILE A 91 15.29 -0.41 13.54
CA ILE A 91 15.23 0.45 14.74
C ILE A 91 16.07 -0.20 15.85
N SER A 92 17.12 0.48 16.28
CA SER A 92 17.95 0.09 17.42
C SER A 92 17.53 0.86 18.68
N ARG A 93 17.23 0.16 19.78
CA ARG A 93 17.05 0.78 21.09
C ARG A 93 18.42 0.82 21.79
N ARG A 94 19.00 2.01 22.00
CA ARG A 94 20.13 2.13 22.94
C ARG A 94 19.59 1.85 24.34
N LYS A 95 20.13 0.83 25.01
CA LYS A 95 19.91 0.67 26.45
C LYS A 95 20.60 1.85 27.15
N SER A 96 19.83 2.64 27.89
CA SER A 96 20.36 3.56 28.90
C SER A 96 20.70 2.78 30.16
#